data_AF-A0A430R0V9-F1
#
_entry.id   AF-A0A430R0V9-F1
#
_cell.length_a   1.000
_cell.length_b   1.000
_cell.length_c   1.000
_cell.angle_alpha   90.00
_cell.angle_beta   90.00
_cell.angle_gamma   90.00
#
_symmetry.space_group_name_H-M   'P 1'
#
loop_
_entity.id
_entity.type
_entity.pdbx_description
1 polymer ?
#
loop_
_entity_poly.entity_id
_entity_poly.type
_entity_poly.pdbx_seq_one_letter_code
_entity_poly.pdbx_strand_id
1 'polypeptide(L)'
;RVLKEVEAFRHRPIPEDMAWVYLDGFFLKVLREGIGVEREAVYVALGVTPGGQRQVLGFWLLPTESATAWEEVLRELWQRGLRRVLLFITDGLPGMEEAIRRVYPLAQWQVCVVH
;
A
#
# COMPACT_ATOMS: atom_id res chain seq x y z
N ARG A 1 -21.14 -12.31 5.43
CA ARG A 1 -20.06 -12.68 6.38
C ARG A 1 -18.72 -12.12 5.91
N VAL A 2 -18.25 -12.52 4.72
CA VAL A 2 -17.00 -12.02 4.10
C VAL A 2 -16.91 -10.49 4.02
N LEU A 3 -17.96 -9.78 3.57
CA LEU A 3 -17.92 -8.31 3.48
C LEU A 3 -17.63 -7.61 4.81
N LYS A 4 -18.15 -8.14 5.93
CA LYS A 4 -17.89 -7.57 7.26
C LYS A 4 -16.44 -7.82 7.70
N GLU A 5 -15.88 -8.98 7.34
CA GLU A 5 -14.49 -9.33 7.66
C GLU A 5 -13.52 -8.49 6.81
N VAL A 6 -13.85 -8.22 5.54
CA VAL A 6 -13.09 -7.30 4.68
C VAL A 6 -13.10 -5.88 5.25
N GLU A 7 -14.26 -5.40 5.69
CA GLU A 7 -14.37 -4.08 6.28
C GLU A 7 -13.59 -3.96 7.59
N ALA A 8 -13.71 -4.96 8.46
CA ALA A 8 -12.90 -5.04 9.68
C ALA A 8 -11.40 -5.07 9.37
N PHE A 9 -10.99 -5.79 8.31
CA PHE A 9 -9.60 -5.82 7.87
C PHE A 9 -9.10 -4.45 7.39
N ARG A 10 -9.92 -3.72 6.62
CA ARG A 10 -9.59 -2.38 6.11
C ARG A 10 -9.37 -1.36 7.23
N HIS A 11 -10.15 -1.44 8.29
CA HIS A 11 -10.06 -0.48 9.40
C HIS A 11 -9.25 -0.97 10.59
N ARG A 12 -8.66 -2.18 10.52
CA ARG A 12 -7.89 -2.71 11.65
C ARG A 12 -6.67 -1.81 11.94
N PRO A 13 -6.36 -1.56 13.22
CA PRO A 13 -5.12 -0.92 13.60
C PRO A 13 -3.92 -1.70 13.08
N ILE A 14 -2.88 -0.96 12.68
CA ILE A 14 -1.62 -1.51 12.22
C ILE A 14 -0.57 -1.29 13.32
N PRO A 15 0.33 -2.26 13.57
CA PRO A 15 1.45 -2.05 14.49
C PRO A 15 2.26 -0.81 14.11
N GLU A 16 2.76 -0.12 15.12
CA GLU A 16 3.44 1.16 14.94
C GLU A 16 4.74 1.04 14.11
N ASP A 17 5.42 -0.10 14.24
CA ASP A 17 6.75 -0.38 13.71
C ASP A 17 6.76 -1.40 12.58
N MET A 18 7.39 -1.05 11.47
CA MET A 18 7.80 -1.99 10.41
C MET A 18 9.28 -1.77 10.06
N ALA A 19 10.00 -2.86 9.85
CA ALA A 19 11.36 -2.77 9.30
C ALA A 19 11.31 -2.46 7.80
N TRP A 20 10.35 -3.03 7.08
CA TRP A 20 10.22 -2.89 5.63
C TRP A 20 8.75 -2.85 5.25
N VAL A 21 8.40 -2.03 4.27
CA VAL A 21 7.09 -2.06 3.63
C VAL A 21 7.27 -2.10 2.12
N TYR A 22 6.75 -3.15 1.50
CA TYR A 22 6.66 -3.26 0.04
C TYR A 22 5.35 -2.63 -0.41
N LEU A 23 5.42 -1.75 -1.41
CA LEU A 23 4.28 -1.19 -2.11
C LEU A 23 4.33 -1.70 -3.54
N ASP A 24 3.29 -2.43 -3.93
CA ASP A 24 3.22 -3.10 -5.22
C ASP A 24 1.84 -2.92 -5.86
N GLY A 25 1.82 -2.87 -7.18
CA GLY A 25 0.65 -2.60 -8.01
C GLY A 25 0.50 -3.65 -9.10
N PHE A 26 -0.69 -4.24 -9.23
CA PHE A 26 -0.98 -5.13 -10.37
C PHE A 26 -2.38 -4.89 -10.92
N PHE A 27 -2.58 -5.19 -12.20
CA PHE A 27 -3.86 -4.91 -12.87
C PHE A 27 -4.76 -6.14 -12.93
N LEU A 28 -6.04 -5.95 -12.62
CA LEU A 28 -7.09 -6.94 -12.79
C LEU A 28 -8.14 -6.46 -13.78
N LYS A 29 -8.78 -7.41 -14.47
CA LYS A 29 -10.02 -7.16 -15.22
C LYS A 29 -11.19 -7.25 -14.25
N VAL A 30 -11.91 -6.15 -14.06
CA VAL A 30 -13.03 -6.03 -13.13
C VAL A 30 -14.30 -5.76 -13.90
N LEU A 31 -15.32 -6.60 -13.72
CA LEU A 31 -16.65 -6.34 -14.27
C LEU A 31 -17.37 -5.34 -13.37
N ARG A 32 -17.64 -4.14 -13.90
CA ARG A 32 -18.40 -3.07 -13.24
C ARG A 32 -19.81 -3.02 -13.81
N GLU A 33 -20.80 -3.10 -12.92
CA GLU A 33 -22.21 -3.01 -13.29
C GLU A 33 -22.50 -1.70 -14.02
N GLY A 34 -23.17 -1.77 -15.18
CA GLY A 34 -23.51 -0.61 -16.00
C GLY A 34 -22.37 -0.02 -16.85
N ILE A 35 -21.12 -0.48 -16.70
CA ILE A 35 -19.96 0.03 -17.47
C ILE A 35 -19.39 -1.09 -18.37
N GLY A 36 -19.20 -2.29 -17.84
CA GLY A 36 -18.53 -3.39 -18.53
C GLY A 36 -17.24 -3.81 -17.83
N VAL A 37 -16.33 -4.44 -18.57
CA VAL A 37 -15.05 -4.92 -18.02
C VAL A 37 -13.99 -3.83 -18.11
N GLU A 38 -13.53 -3.36 -16.96
CA GLU A 38 -12.47 -2.35 -16.83
C GLU A 38 -11.16 -2.99 -16.38
N ARG A 39 -10.02 -2.35 -16.71
CA ARG A 39 -8.70 -2.74 -16.22
C ARG A 39 -8.32 -1.81 -15.08
N GLU A 40 -8.34 -2.33 -13.85
CA GLU A 40 -8.11 -1.53 -12.63
C GLU A 40 -6.87 -2.00 -11.90
N ALA A 41 -6.23 -1.08 -11.18
CA ALA A 41 -5.03 -1.34 -10.41
C ALA A 41 -5.39 -1.77 -8.99
N VAL A 42 -4.82 -2.89 -8.56
CA VAL A 42 -4.81 -3.35 -7.17
C VAL A 42 -3.50 -2.92 -6.54
N TYR A 43 -3.59 -2.08 -5.53
CA TYR A 43 -2.45 -1.66 -4.74
C TYR A 43 -2.36 -2.57 -3.53
N VAL A 44 -1.17 -3.04 -3.18
CA VAL A 44 -0.93 -3.88 -2.00
C VAL A 44 0.22 -3.31 -1.18
N ALA A 45 -0.02 -3.16 0.12
CA ALA A 45 1.02 -2.83 1.09
C ALA A 45 1.35 -4.07 1.94
N LEU A 46 2.57 -4.59 1.79
CA LEU A 46 3.07 -5.73 2.57
C LEU A 46 4.13 -5.25 3.57
N GLY A 47 3.80 -5.31 4.85
CA GLY A 47 4.70 -4.95 5.93
C GLY A 47 5.48 -6.16 6.43
N VAL A 48 6.72 -5.92 6.84
CA VAL A 48 7.57 -6.88 7.51
C VAL A 48 8.07 -6.27 8.81
N THR A 49 7.73 -6.91 9.93
CA THR A 49 8.05 -6.43 11.28
C THR A 49 9.56 -6.54 11.56
N PRO A 50 10.07 -5.86 12.60
CA PRO A 50 11.46 -6.04 13.04
C PRO A 50 11.83 -7.49 13.38
N GLY A 51 10.85 -8.30 13.80
CA GLY A 51 11.02 -9.74 14.03
C GLY A 51 10.96 -10.60 12.75
N GLY A 52 10.86 -9.99 11.57
CA GLY A 52 10.81 -10.68 10.27
C GLY A 52 9.45 -11.26 9.88
N GLN A 53 8.39 -11.01 10.67
CA GLN A 53 7.05 -11.50 10.34
C GLN A 53 6.42 -10.64 9.24
N ARG A 54 5.85 -11.29 8.23
CA ARG A 54 5.20 -10.63 7.09
C ARG A 54 3.70 -10.52 7.31
N GLN A 55 3.11 -9.39 6.95
CA GLN A 55 1.66 -9.23 6.97
C GLN A 55 1.19 -8.22 5.92
N VAL A 56 0.02 -8.49 5.32
CA VAL A 56 -0.65 -7.53 4.45
C VAL A 56 -1.26 -6.43 5.32
N LEU A 57 -0.83 -5.20 5.09
CA LEU A 57 -1.29 -4.02 5.82
C LEU A 57 -2.60 -3.49 5.24
N GLY A 58 -2.75 -3.59 3.93
CA GLY A 58 -3.95 -3.20 3.21
C GLY A 58 -3.86 -3.53 1.73
N PHE A 59 -5.01 -3.43 1.07
CA PHE A 59 -5.11 -3.45 -0.38
C PHE A 59 -6.23 -2.51 -0.83
N TRP A 60 -6.03 -1.89 -1.99
CA TRP A 60 -6.93 -0.90 -2.57
C TRP A 60 -7.16 -1.22 -4.03
N LEU A 61 -8.35 -0.92 -4.52
CA LEU A 61 -8.70 -1.08 -5.92
C LEU A 61 -9.00 0.32 -6.47
N LEU A 62 -8.15 0.79 -7.36
CA LEU A 62 -8.20 2.14 -7.92
C LEU A 62 -8.17 2.08 -9.45
N PRO A 63 -8.73 3.09 -10.15
CA PRO A 63 -8.83 3.05 -11.62
C PRO A 63 -7.46 2.94 -12.31
N THR A 64 -6.44 3.60 -11.78
CA THR A 64 -5.08 3.60 -12.33
C THR A 64 -4.04 3.68 -11.22
N GLU A 65 -2.81 3.29 -11.54
CA GLU A 65 -1.65 3.52 -10.69
C GLU A 65 -1.16 4.98 -10.79
N SER A 66 -0.90 5.62 -9.64
CA SER A 66 -0.28 6.95 -9.59
C SER A 66 0.38 7.21 -8.23
N ALA A 67 1.42 8.05 -8.22
CA ALA A 67 2.08 8.48 -6.98
C ALA A 67 1.14 9.24 -6.03
N THR A 68 0.20 10.03 -6.57
CA THR A 68 -0.80 10.75 -5.78
C THR A 68 -1.72 9.80 -5.02
N ALA A 69 -2.22 8.76 -5.69
CA ALA A 69 -3.03 7.73 -5.05
C ALA A 69 -2.23 6.95 -3.99
N TRP A 70 -0.95 6.65 -4.25
CA TRP A 70 -0.08 6.05 -3.26
C TRP A 70 0.15 6.95 -2.04
N GLU A 71 0.24 8.27 -2.21
CA GLU A 71 0.31 9.21 -1.08
C GLU A 71 -0.93 9.13 -0.19
N GLU A 72 -2.13 9.02 -0.77
CA GLU A 72 -3.38 8.81 -0.02
C GLU A 72 -3.35 7.50 0.77
N VAL A 73 -2.90 6.41 0.13
CA VAL A 73 -2.71 5.10 0.79
C VAL A 73 -1.72 5.21 1.96
N LEU A 74 -0.59 5.89 1.78
CA LEU A 74 0.39 6.12 2.83
C LEU A 74 -0.20 6.91 4.00
N ARG A 75 -1.02 7.93 3.73
CA ARG A 75 -1.73 8.70 4.76
C ARG A 75 -2.74 7.84 5.52
N GLU A 76 -3.45 6.94 4.84
CA GLU A 76 -4.36 5.99 5.50
C GLU A 76 -3.59 5.04 6.43
N LEU A 77 -2.47 4.47 5.97
CA LEU A 77 -1.61 3.61 6.79
C LEU A 77 -1.12 4.34 8.05
N TRP A 78 -0.73 5.61 7.91
CA TRP A 78 -0.33 6.47 9.02
C TRP A 78 -1.46 6.68 10.03
N GLN A 79 -2.68 6.98 9.54
CA GLN A 79 -3.87 7.15 10.37
C GLN A 79 -4.23 5.85 11.12
N ARG A 80 -4.02 4.70 10.49
CA ARG A 80 -4.27 3.36 11.08
C ARG A 80 -3.22 2.92 12.09
N GLY A 81 -2.14 3.68 12.26
CA GLY A 81 -1.17 3.47 13.33
C GLY A 81 0.27 3.22 12.88
N LEU A 82 0.53 3.00 11.59
CA LEU A 82 1.90 2.78 11.10
C LEU A 82 2.70 4.09 11.16
N ARG A 83 3.61 4.25 12.13
CA ARG A 83 4.36 5.51 12.35
C ARG A 83 5.83 5.40 11.99
N ARG A 84 6.45 4.25 12.26
CA ARG A 84 7.89 4.06 12.07
C ARG A 84 8.11 2.95 11.05
N VAL A 85 8.65 3.35 9.91
CA VAL A 85 9.05 2.44 8.83
C VAL A 85 10.52 2.74 8.54
N LEU A 86 11.38 1.72 8.57
CA LEU A 86 12.79 1.90 8.26
C LEU A 86 13.03 2.03 6.75
N LEU A 87 12.38 1.19 5.95
CA LEU A 87 12.53 1.18 4.49
C LEU A 87 11.20 0.93 3.76
N PHE A 88 10.89 1.77 2.77
CA PHE A 88 9.90 1.47 1.75
C PHE A 88 10.56 0.92 0.49
N ILE A 89 9.94 -0.09 -0.13
CA ILE A 89 10.43 -0.76 -1.33
C ILE A 89 9.30 -0.71 -2.37
N THR A 90 9.56 -0.14 -3.54
CA THR A 90 8.54 0.06 -4.58
C THR A 90 9.08 -0.33 -5.96
N ASP A 91 8.22 -0.45 -6.96
CA ASP A 91 8.57 -0.80 -8.36
C ASP A 91 9.29 0.31 -9.14
N GLY A 92 9.54 1.47 -8.53
CA GLY A 92 10.17 2.61 -9.18
C GLY A 92 9.21 3.55 -9.92
N LEU A 93 7.90 3.49 -9.65
CA LEU A 93 6.94 4.48 -10.15
C LEU A 93 7.43 5.93 -9.88
N PRO A 94 7.50 6.80 -10.92
CA PRO A 94 7.94 8.18 -10.75
C PRO A 94 7.09 8.95 -9.73
N GLY A 95 7.73 9.70 -8.83
CA GLY A 95 7.07 10.49 -7.78
C GLY A 95 6.82 9.73 -6.47
N MET A 96 7.10 8.43 -6.43
CA MET A 96 6.84 7.58 -5.26
C MET A 96 7.77 7.92 -4.08
N GLU A 97 9.04 8.23 -4.34
CA GLU A 97 9.97 8.66 -3.31
C GLU A 97 9.48 9.94 -2.61
N GLU A 98 9.04 10.92 -3.39
CA GLU A 98 8.51 12.18 -2.86
C GLU A 98 7.22 11.96 -2.07
N ALA A 99 6.30 11.12 -2.57
CA ALA A 99 5.07 10.76 -1.87
C ALA A 99 5.36 10.10 -0.51
N ILE A 100 6.32 9.16 -0.47
CA ILE A 100 6.78 8.51 0.76
C ILE A 100 7.37 9.54 1.71
N ARG A 101 8.31 10.38 1.26
CA ARG A 101 8.98 11.38 2.12
C ARG A 101 8.00 12.41 2.70
N ARG A 102 6.89 12.72 2.01
CA ARG A 102 5.84 13.63 2.52
C ARG A 102 5.09 13.05 3.72
N VAL A 103 4.93 11.73 3.79
CA VAL A 103 4.16 11.06 4.86
C VAL A 103 5.08 10.45 5.92
N TYR A 104 6.18 9.84 5.50
CA TYR A 104 7.17 9.14 6.30
C TYR A 104 8.57 9.74 6.09
N PRO A 105 8.84 10.98 6.57
CA PRO A 105 10.08 11.70 6.27
C PRO A 105 11.36 11.05 6.80
N LEU A 106 11.24 10.13 7.76
CA LEU A 106 12.37 9.41 8.37
C LEU A 106 12.63 8.05 7.69
N ALA A 107 11.70 7.55 6.88
CA ALA A 107 11.87 6.28 6.20
C ALA A 107 12.83 6.42 5.02
N GLN A 108 13.67 5.41 4.82
CA GLN A 108 14.44 5.28 3.59
C GLN A 108 13.54 4.75 2.47
N TRP A 109 13.97 4.92 1.22
CA TRP A 109 13.31 4.36 0.05
C TRP A 109 14.32 3.68 -0.86
N GLN A 110 13.91 2.57 -1.47
CA GLN A 110 14.64 1.94 -2.57
C GLN A 110 13.67 1.40 -3.63
N VAL A 111 14.21 1.23 -4.84
CA VAL A 111 13.54 0.45 -5.88
C VAL A 111 13.72 -1.05 -5.60
N CYS A 112 12.67 -1.82 -5.87
CA CYS A 112 12.69 -3.27 -5.80
C CYS A 112 13.67 -3.83 -6.83
N VAL A 113 14.56 -4.74 -6.43
CA VAL A 113 15.57 -5.33 -7.32
C VAL A 113 15.02 -6.42 -8.25
N VAL A 114 13.74 -6.79 -8.09
CA VAL A 114 13.07 -7.85 -8.87
C VAL A 114 12.23 -7.28 -10.00
N HIS A 115 11.72 -6.06 -9.84
CA HIS A 115 11.02 -5.31 -10.89
C HIS A 115 12.03 -4.70 -11.86
#